data_AF-A0A3B0C0A9-F1
#
_entry.id   AF-A0A3B0C0A9-F1
#
_cell.length_a   1.000
_cell.length_b   1.000
_cell.length_c   1.000
_cell.angle_alpha   90.00
_cell.angle_beta   90.00
_cell.angle_gamma   90.00
#
_symmetry.space_group_name_H-M   'P 1'
#
loop_
_entity.id
_entity.type
_entity.pdbx_description
1 polymer ?
#
loop_
_entity_poly.entity_id
_entity_poly.type
_entity_poly.pdbx_seq_one_letter_code
_entity_poly.pdbx_strand_id
1 'polypeptide(L)'
;MRKITMPLYSVWVVTISIQNFGGMWIKNKRVKKTFKLLAIVLTMGILSPWSCTNGTAEQLPKAKHVVVIGFDGLSPDGLEHGATPNFDRIMEEGSYSLHARSVLPTSSSTNWASMIMGAGPEQHGITSNAWEKDNFVLPAVVQSEDFLFPTIFHLVDNQIENAEVGAIYHWTGFGRLFEKDAVDYDINPKTEEETAELAGDYIKSQKPNFTFIHFDHVDHAGHEFGHGSPEYYTSVEKSDELLGVVMKAIKDAGIEDETVVIISADHGGLGKGHGGESLQEIEIPFLVWGKSVKKNHKLKYPIYQYDNAATVAFVLGLKTPRAWIGKSVKNAFEGFDEVDNYPLTMRLEEPVILPAAVLSKKAGGLFDDGKEVTIQNPNSEGEVYYTLDGKMPNKDSNLYTAPFKVTGNTVVKSAMFKNGRISSTVSEAFFRIKEKSLMAPVSYEVFYLDGLTSVPSLRNKIPDHRGTSFEITSDEIKEEVKSNTAIRFKTQIVIHKDDKYTFYTRSDDGSKLWINGEEVVDNDGDHGVKENDGSITLKQGVYPLEVIWFNGGGGSWLDVFYQSPDIPKQIIPTSTLK
;
A
#
# COMPACT_ATOMS: atom_id res chain seq x y z
N MET A 1 -40.48 45.33 45.14
CA MET A 1 -40.71 45.43 46.59
C MET A 1 -39.57 44.69 47.29
N ARG A 2 -38.82 45.41 48.13
CA ARG A 2 -37.80 45.02 49.15
C ARG A 2 -36.62 44.15 48.67
N LYS A 3 -35.41 44.72 48.43
CA LYS A 3 -34.40 45.37 49.31
C LYS A 3 -33.43 44.35 49.95
N ILE A 4 -32.17 44.26 49.46
CA ILE A 4 -30.92 44.98 49.86
C ILE A 4 -30.22 44.20 51.01
N THR A 5 -28.95 43.77 50.89
CA THR A 5 -27.75 44.59 51.21
C THR A 5 -26.45 44.20 50.47
N MET A 6 -25.81 45.23 49.91
CA MET A 6 -24.37 45.45 49.64
C MET A 6 -23.59 45.73 50.97
N PRO A 7 -22.28 46.11 51.06
CA PRO A 7 -21.35 46.72 50.06
C PRO A 7 -19.89 46.13 50.13
N LEU A 8 -18.80 46.58 49.48
CA LEU A 8 -18.28 47.91 49.11
C LEU A 8 -17.23 47.84 47.96
N TYR A 9 -17.12 48.97 47.27
CA TYR A 9 -16.18 49.35 46.20
C TYR A 9 -14.78 49.72 46.71
N SER A 10 -13.75 49.63 45.86
CA SER A 10 -13.03 50.81 45.36
C SER A 10 -11.98 50.46 44.28
N VAL A 11 -12.02 51.24 43.20
CA VAL A 11 -11.08 51.31 42.07
C VAL A 11 -10.20 52.53 42.28
N TRP A 12 -8.92 52.45 41.90
CA TRP A 12 -8.13 53.62 41.49
C TRP A 12 -7.43 53.33 40.16
N VAL A 13 -7.62 54.26 39.23
CA VAL A 13 -6.94 54.40 37.93
C VAL A 13 -6.08 55.67 38.00
N VAL A 14 -5.03 55.71 37.18
CA VAL A 14 -4.38 56.85 36.49
C VAL A 14 -2.85 56.83 36.70
N THR A 15 -2.09 56.24 35.77
CA THR A 15 -1.34 56.86 34.63
C THR A 15 -0.19 57.80 35.03
N ILE A 16 1.04 57.57 34.48
CA ILE A 16 1.83 58.54 33.66
C ILE A 16 3.22 57.97 33.27
N SER A 17 3.51 58.10 31.96
CA SER A 17 4.79 58.33 31.22
C SER A 17 5.94 57.30 31.15
N ILE A 18 6.00 56.63 29.99
CA ILE A 18 7.04 56.66 28.93
C ILE A 18 8.45 57.20 29.31
N GLN A 19 9.50 56.38 29.06
CA GLN A 19 10.63 56.72 28.17
C GLN A 19 11.54 55.51 27.82
N ASN A 20 12.09 55.60 26.60
CA ASN A 20 12.78 54.60 25.78
C ASN A 20 14.16 54.13 26.29
N PHE A 21 14.63 53.01 25.72
CA PHE A 21 15.98 52.65 25.18
C PHE A 21 16.10 51.11 25.30
N GLY A 22 16.17 50.30 24.24
CA GLY A 22 17.21 50.28 23.22
C GLY A 22 18.23 49.18 23.57
N GLY A 23 18.36 48.13 22.75
CA GLY A 23 19.57 47.29 22.71
C GLY A 23 19.41 45.77 22.91
N MET A 24 19.49 45.05 21.79
CA MET A 24 20.43 43.95 21.55
C MET A 24 20.46 42.76 22.55
N TRP A 25 19.81 41.66 22.17
CA TRP A 25 19.99 40.35 22.79
C TRP A 25 21.21 39.64 22.19
N ILE A 26 22.25 39.42 23.00
CA ILE A 26 23.32 38.45 22.75
C ILE A 26 23.17 37.30 23.74
N LYS A 27 23.24 36.10 23.17
CA LYS A 27 23.48 34.75 23.71
C LYS A 27 24.09 34.68 25.13
N ASN A 28 23.41 33.98 26.04
CA ASN A 28 23.96 32.82 26.79
C ASN A 28 23.03 32.41 27.95
N LYS A 29 22.52 31.18 27.94
CA LYS A 29 21.96 30.51 29.12
C LYS A 29 22.79 29.27 29.44
N ARG A 30 23.77 29.42 30.33
CA ARG A 30 24.24 28.36 31.22
C ARG A 30 23.98 28.82 32.66
N VAL A 31 23.82 27.84 33.55
CA VAL A 31 23.78 27.91 35.03
C VAL A 31 22.39 27.72 35.66
N LYS A 32 22.24 26.56 36.31
CA LYS A 32 21.73 26.26 37.67
C LYS A 32 21.64 24.73 37.78
N LYS A 33 22.01 24.01 38.84
CA LYS A 33 22.51 24.30 40.20
C LYS A 33 22.98 22.96 40.80
N THR A 34 24.03 22.95 41.61
CA THR A 34 24.43 21.81 42.46
C THR A 34 24.32 22.16 43.96
N PHE A 35 24.16 21.10 44.76
CA PHE A 35 24.32 20.93 46.20
C PHE A 35 23.26 21.43 47.20
N LYS A 36 22.68 20.47 47.94
CA LYS A 36 22.82 20.37 49.42
C LYS A 36 22.60 18.93 49.92
N LEU A 37 23.32 18.62 50.99
CA LEU A 37 23.69 17.32 51.54
C LEU A 37 22.95 17.02 52.87
N LEU A 38 22.71 15.73 53.11
CA LEU A 38 22.62 14.98 54.39
C LEU A 38 21.53 15.28 55.43
N ALA A 39 20.74 14.24 55.73
CA ALA A 39 20.36 13.86 57.10
C ALA A 39 20.22 12.32 57.17
N ILE A 40 21.05 11.70 58.01
CA ILE A 40 21.06 10.27 58.36
C ILE A 40 20.12 10.08 59.54
N VAL A 41 19.18 9.13 59.45
CA VAL A 41 18.53 8.53 60.62
C VAL A 41 18.64 7.02 60.50
N LEU A 42 19.33 6.44 61.48
CA LEU A 42 19.52 5.00 61.70
C LEU A 42 18.22 4.41 62.27
N THR A 43 17.66 3.40 61.61
CA THR A 43 16.78 2.41 62.27
C THR A 43 17.09 1.03 61.71
N MET A 44 17.83 0.25 62.51
CA MET A 44 17.93 -1.20 62.39
C MET A 44 16.59 -1.83 62.79
N GLY A 45 16.07 -2.73 61.95
CA GLY A 45 14.93 -3.56 62.34
C GLY A 45 14.40 -4.43 61.20
N ILE A 46 14.76 -5.71 61.25
CA ILE A 46 14.11 -6.86 60.61
C ILE A 46 14.54 -7.16 59.16
N LEU A 47 15.62 -7.95 59.06
CA LEU A 47 15.97 -8.74 57.89
C LEU A 47 14.87 -9.77 57.62
N SER A 48 13.98 -9.44 56.69
CA SER A 48 13.18 -10.43 55.96
C SER A 48 13.94 -10.70 54.65
N PRO A 49 14.24 -11.95 54.26
CA PRO A 49 14.67 -12.21 52.91
C PRO A 49 13.42 -12.05 52.03
N TRP A 50 13.10 -10.81 51.67
CA TRP A 50 12.35 -10.60 50.45
C TRP A 50 13.23 -11.18 49.36
N SER A 51 12.80 -12.32 48.84
CA SER A 51 13.19 -12.79 47.52
C SER A 51 13.09 -11.59 46.59
N CYS A 52 14.22 -10.94 46.33
CA CYS A 52 14.42 -10.19 45.12
C CYS A 52 14.23 -11.23 44.02
N THR A 53 13.00 -11.35 43.53
CA THR A 53 12.81 -11.69 42.13
C THR A 53 13.57 -10.59 41.39
N ASN A 54 14.83 -10.87 41.07
CA ASN A 54 15.51 -10.22 39.96
C ASN A 54 14.64 -10.57 38.74
N GLY A 55 13.57 -9.80 38.53
CA GLY A 55 13.02 -9.66 37.20
C GLY A 55 14.19 -9.15 36.39
N THR A 56 14.76 -10.02 35.57
CA THR A 56 15.74 -9.63 34.57
C THR A 56 15.09 -8.51 33.79
N ALA A 57 15.50 -7.26 34.03
CA ALA A 57 15.09 -6.16 33.18
C ALA A 57 15.45 -6.57 31.76
N GLU A 58 14.44 -6.65 30.90
CA GLU A 58 14.59 -7.11 29.51
C GLU A 58 15.71 -6.28 28.87
N GLN A 59 16.80 -6.94 28.50
CA GLN A 59 17.97 -6.24 27.99
C GLN A 59 17.69 -5.89 26.53
N LEU A 60 17.35 -4.62 26.28
CA LEU A 60 17.11 -4.09 24.92
C LEU A 60 18.27 -4.44 23.97
N PRO A 61 18.02 -4.62 22.66
CA PRO A 61 19.06 -4.88 21.66
C PRO A 61 20.19 -3.84 21.66
N LYS A 62 19.85 -2.57 21.96
CA LYS A 62 20.76 -1.43 22.07
C LYS A 62 21.76 -1.37 20.89
N ALA A 63 21.23 -1.40 19.67
CA ALA A 63 22.05 -1.08 18.51
C ALA A 63 22.50 0.39 18.59
N LYS A 64 23.65 0.70 18.00
CA LYS A 64 24.11 2.09 17.86
C LYS A 64 23.65 2.73 16.55
N HIS A 65 23.42 1.87 15.56
CA HIS A 65 23.07 2.25 14.20
C HIS A 65 21.84 1.45 13.76
N VAL A 66 20.89 2.12 13.12
CA VAL A 66 19.78 1.48 12.43
C VAL A 66 19.74 2.00 10.99
N VAL A 67 19.74 1.09 10.02
CA VAL A 67 19.58 1.41 8.60
C VAL A 67 18.26 0.82 8.13
N VAL A 68 17.32 1.67 7.71
CA VAL A 68 16.07 1.26 7.08
C VAL A 68 16.20 1.42 5.58
N ILE A 69 15.92 0.36 4.83
CA ILE A 69 16.00 0.33 3.37
C ILE A 69 14.61 0.01 2.81
N GLY A 70 14.05 0.97 2.08
CA GLY A 70 12.79 0.86 1.37
C GLY A 70 13.01 0.62 -0.11
N PHE A 71 12.32 -0.37 -0.67
CA PHE A 71 12.22 -0.61 -2.12
C PHE A 71 10.77 -0.44 -2.55
N ASP A 72 10.47 0.66 -3.25
CA ASP A 72 9.11 1.00 -3.70
C ASP A 72 8.55 -0.09 -4.63
N GLY A 73 7.31 -0.53 -4.39
CA GLY A 73 6.65 -1.57 -5.20
C GLY A 73 7.25 -2.99 -5.10
N LEU A 74 8.20 -3.25 -4.19
CA LEU A 74 8.80 -4.58 -4.01
C LEU A 74 7.80 -5.53 -3.32
N SER A 75 7.40 -6.59 -4.04
CA SER A 75 6.46 -7.60 -3.55
C SER A 75 7.15 -8.91 -3.17
N PRO A 76 6.53 -9.75 -2.32
CA PRO A 76 6.95 -11.13 -2.10
C PRO A 76 7.13 -11.94 -3.39
N ASP A 77 6.21 -11.74 -4.35
CA ASP A 77 6.26 -12.37 -5.68
C ASP A 77 7.55 -12.01 -6.44
N GLY A 78 7.98 -10.74 -6.34
CA GLY A 78 9.24 -10.29 -6.90
C GLY A 78 10.46 -11.01 -6.33
N LEU A 79 10.50 -11.22 -5.00
CA LEU A 79 11.58 -11.95 -4.34
C LEU A 79 11.55 -13.46 -4.63
N GLU A 80 10.38 -14.04 -4.88
CA GLU A 80 10.25 -15.46 -5.19
C GLU A 80 10.71 -15.80 -6.62
N HIS A 81 10.49 -14.89 -7.57
CA HIS A 81 10.76 -15.13 -8.99
C HIS A 81 12.02 -14.44 -9.53
N GLY A 82 12.52 -13.39 -8.86
CA GLY A 82 13.79 -12.74 -9.20
C GLY A 82 15.01 -13.47 -8.65
N ALA A 83 16.16 -13.34 -9.30
CA ALA A 83 17.43 -13.82 -8.77
C ALA A 83 18.00 -12.85 -7.70
N THR A 84 17.65 -13.07 -6.43
CA THR A 84 17.94 -12.12 -5.33
C THR A 84 18.87 -12.66 -4.22
N PRO A 85 20.15 -12.97 -4.50
CA PRO A 85 21.05 -13.61 -3.54
C PRO A 85 21.38 -12.76 -2.29
N ASN A 86 21.36 -11.43 -2.35
CA ASN A 86 21.56 -10.59 -1.17
C ASN A 86 20.31 -10.59 -0.27
N PHE A 87 19.10 -10.49 -0.83
CA PHE A 87 17.87 -10.63 -0.07
C PHE A 87 17.76 -12.03 0.56
N ASP A 88 18.09 -13.08 -0.20
CA ASP A 88 18.12 -14.47 0.28
C ASP A 88 19.05 -14.62 1.49
N ARG A 89 20.25 -14.05 1.39
CA ARG A 89 21.22 -14.04 2.49
C ARG A 89 20.70 -13.29 3.71
N ILE A 90 20.04 -12.15 3.53
CA ILE A 90 19.42 -11.39 4.63
C ILE A 90 18.34 -12.23 5.32
N MET A 91 17.52 -12.96 4.57
CA MET A 91 16.51 -13.87 5.13
C MET A 91 17.13 -15.06 5.87
N GLU A 92 18.19 -15.65 5.33
CA GLU A 92 18.89 -16.78 5.96
C GLU A 92 19.62 -16.36 7.25
N GLU A 93 20.28 -15.21 7.23
CA GLU A 93 21.06 -14.71 8.36
C GLU A 93 20.23 -13.93 9.38
N GLY A 94 18.98 -13.59 9.05
CA GLY A 94 18.13 -12.70 9.84
C GLY A 94 16.76 -13.28 10.19
N SER A 95 15.85 -12.36 10.50
CA SER A 95 14.44 -12.63 10.76
C SER A 95 13.58 -12.01 9.67
N TYR A 96 12.57 -12.71 9.18
CA TYR A 96 11.79 -12.21 8.04
C TYR A 96 10.32 -12.63 8.05
N SER A 97 9.49 -11.81 7.42
CA SER A 97 8.14 -12.16 6.97
C SER A 97 7.97 -11.71 5.51
N LEU A 98 7.36 -12.55 4.68
CA LEU A 98 6.88 -12.17 3.35
C LEU A 98 5.38 -11.84 3.36
N HIS A 99 4.77 -11.72 4.54
CA HIS A 99 3.35 -11.43 4.73
C HIS A 99 3.13 -10.25 5.66
N ALA A 100 4.10 -9.34 5.74
CA ALA A 100 3.83 -8.02 6.33
C ALA A 100 2.86 -7.28 5.42
N ARG A 101 2.12 -6.32 5.98
CA ARG A 101 1.06 -5.61 5.24
C ARG A 101 1.28 -4.11 5.20
N SER A 102 1.12 -3.54 4.03
CA SER A 102 0.92 -2.11 3.84
C SER A 102 -0.42 -1.65 4.47
N VAL A 103 -0.58 -0.33 4.61
CA VAL A 103 -1.86 0.30 4.96
C VAL A 103 -2.65 0.63 3.70
N LEU A 104 -3.97 0.84 3.85
CA LEU A 104 -4.85 1.26 2.76
C LEU A 104 -5.05 2.79 2.75
N PRO A 105 -5.10 3.44 1.57
CA PRO A 105 -4.81 2.84 0.25
C PRO A 105 -3.33 2.49 0.11
N THR A 106 -3.03 1.48 -0.72
CA THR A 106 -1.66 1.03 -1.02
C THR A 106 -0.93 2.01 -1.95
N SER A 107 -0.88 3.28 -1.54
CA SER A 107 -0.21 4.38 -2.24
C SER A 107 1.07 4.76 -1.50
N SER A 108 2.08 5.20 -2.26
CA SER A 108 3.44 5.39 -1.75
C SER A 108 3.52 6.41 -0.62
N SER A 109 2.97 7.62 -0.77
CA SER A 109 2.94 8.62 0.32
C SER A 109 2.26 8.12 1.59
N THR A 110 1.15 7.39 1.44
CA THR A 110 0.40 6.82 2.57
C THR A 110 1.29 5.83 3.34
N ASN A 111 1.98 4.95 2.63
CA ASN A 111 2.75 3.86 3.21
C ASN A 111 4.15 4.25 3.67
N TRP A 112 4.84 5.12 2.93
CA TRP A 112 6.09 5.73 3.40
C TRP A 112 5.87 6.55 4.67
N ALA A 113 4.76 7.32 4.74
CA ALA A 113 4.37 8.03 5.95
C ALA A 113 4.11 7.04 7.10
N SER A 114 3.26 6.04 6.89
CA SER A 114 2.97 5.03 7.91
C SER A 114 4.24 4.34 8.42
N MET A 115 5.18 4.02 7.53
CA MET A 115 6.47 3.39 7.88
C MET A 115 7.26 4.22 8.89
N ILE A 116 7.36 5.53 8.67
CA ILE A 116 8.18 6.44 9.49
C ILE A 116 7.39 7.05 10.65
N MET A 117 6.06 7.00 10.63
CA MET A 117 5.18 7.64 11.62
C MET A 117 4.57 6.67 12.63
N GLY A 118 4.77 5.35 12.48
CA GLY A 118 4.28 4.39 13.47
C GLY A 118 2.76 4.36 13.64
N ALA A 119 2.01 4.85 12.64
CA ALA A 119 0.56 4.95 12.64
C ALA A 119 -0.03 4.85 11.22
N GLY A 120 -1.32 4.59 11.11
CA GLY A 120 -2.05 4.56 9.82
C GLY A 120 -2.59 5.93 9.37
N PRO A 121 -3.11 6.01 8.13
CA PRO A 121 -3.57 7.27 7.52
C PRO A 121 -4.75 7.91 8.23
N GLU A 122 -5.55 7.14 8.95
CA GLU A 122 -6.60 7.65 9.83
C GLU A 122 -6.07 8.49 11.00
N GLN A 123 -4.76 8.40 11.29
CA GLN A 123 -4.10 9.17 12.33
C GLN A 123 -3.16 10.25 11.78
N HIS A 124 -2.35 9.93 10.77
CA HIS A 124 -1.40 10.89 10.21
C HIS A 124 -1.97 11.75 9.08
N GLY A 125 -3.13 11.41 8.50
CA GLY A 125 -3.85 12.25 7.55
C GLY A 125 -3.35 12.22 6.10
N ILE A 126 -2.35 11.39 5.79
CA ILE A 126 -1.75 11.30 4.45
C ILE A 126 -2.39 10.12 3.73
N THR A 127 -3.28 10.40 2.78
CA THR A 127 -4.12 9.37 2.14
C THR A 127 -3.83 9.18 0.65
N SER A 128 -2.93 9.95 0.05
CA SER A 128 -2.59 9.84 -1.37
C SER A 128 -1.24 10.49 -1.69
N ASN A 129 -0.71 10.18 -2.89
CA ASN A 129 0.50 10.82 -3.44
C ASN A 129 0.34 12.33 -3.70
N ALA A 130 -0.89 12.83 -3.82
CA ALA A 130 -1.20 14.25 -3.99
C ALA A 130 -1.28 15.04 -2.67
N TRP A 131 -0.99 14.41 -1.52
CA TRP A 131 -0.96 15.12 -0.25
C TRP A 131 0.17 16.17 -0.23
N GLU A 132 -0.09 17.30 0.42
CA GLU A 132 0.90 18.36 0.67
C GLU A 132 0.76 18.83 2.12
N LYS A 133 1.78 19.51 2.67
CA LYS A 133 1.79 19.92 4.09
C LYS A 133 0.63 20.87 4.46
N ASP A 134 0.07 21.58 3.50
CA ASP A 134 -1.08 22.47 3.65
C ASP A 134 -2.42 21.80 3.26
N ASN A 135 -2.42 20.48 3.01
CA ASN A 135 -3.63 19.72 2.75
C ASN A 135 -4.35 19.39 4.08
N PHE A 136 -5.49 20.05 4.30
CA PHE A 136 -6.34 19.87 5.49
C PHE A 136 -7.59 19.02 5.24
N VAL A 137 -7.60 18.17 4.20
CA VAL A 137 -8.72 17.25 3.91
C VAL A 137 -8.92 16.27 5.08
N LEU A 138 -7.84 15.69 5.59
CA LEU A 138 -7.84 14.86 6.79
C LEU A 138 -6.69 15.31 7.71
N PRO A 139 -6.96 16.11 8.76
CA PRO A 139 -5.91 16.60 9.65
C PRO A 139 -5.35 15.46 10.54
N ALA A 140 -4.04 15.52 10.80
CA ALA A 140 -3.38 14.61 11.74
C ALA A 140 -3.96 14.74 13.16
N VAL A 141 -4.10 13.62 13.89
CA VAL A 141 -4.69 13.63 15.25
C VAL A 141 -3.77 14.28 16.28
N VAL A 142 -2.47 14.33 16.00
CA VAL A 142 -1.44 15.12 16.69
C VAL A 142 -0.43 15.59 15.66
N GLN A 143 0.22 16.73 15.92
CA GLN A 143 1.26 17.26 15.05
C GLN A 143 2.33 17.99 15.85
N SER A 144 3.56 18.00 15.33
CA SER A 144 4.68 18.82 15.79
C SER A 144 4.53 20.29 15.33
N GLU A 145 5.49 21.14 15.69
CA GLU A 145 5.51 22.55 15.23
C GLU A 145 5.63 22.69 13.70
N ASP A 146 6.13 21.65 13.02
CA ASP A 146 6.29 21.57 11.56
C ASP A 146 5.02 21.05 10.84
N PHE A 147 3.90 20.94 11.55
CA PHE A 147 2.61 20.41 11.05
C PHE A 147 2.69 18.95 10.55
N LEU A 148 3.67 18.19 11.02
CA LEU A 148 3.81 16.76 10.73
C LEU A 148 3.38 15.92 11.92
N PHE A 149 2.78 14.76 11.62
CA PHE A 149 2.60 13.73 12.63
C PHE A 149 3.98 13.18 13.07
N PRO A 150 4.21 12.86 14.36
CA PRO A 150 5.54 12.52 14.86
C PRO A 150 6.22 11.39 14.08
N THR A 151 7.38 11.67 13.49
CA THR A 151 8.19 10.69 12.75
C THR A 151 9.29 10.06 13.61
N ILE A 152 9.82 8.93 13.16
CA ILE A 152 11.00 8.30 13.77
C ILE A 152 12.24 9.19 13.68
N PHE A 153 12.39 9.99 12.61
CA PHE A 153 13.48 10.96 12.48
C PHE A 153 13.47 11.94 13.66
N HIS A 154 12.31 12.55 13.92
CA HIS A 154 12.13 13.45 15.04
C HIS A 154 12.36 12.78 16.41
N LEU A 155 11.98 11.50 16.57
CA LEU A 155 12.24 10.79 17.82
C LEU A 155 13.73 10.51 18.05
N VAL A 156 14.47 10.18 16.99
CA VAL A 156 15.93 9.93 17.06
C VAL A 156 16.65 11.22 17.43
N ASP A 157 16.40 12.31 16.69
CA ASP A 157 17.02 13.63 16.90
C ASP A 157 16.81 14.15 18.34
N ASN A 158 15.57 14.07 18.86
CA ASN A 158 15.27 14.62 20.18
C ASN A 158 15.76 13.79 21.37
N GLN A 159 15.95 12.48 21.19
CA GLN A 159 16.20 11.57 22.31
C GLN A 159 17.63 11.01 22.34
N ILE A 160 18.37 11.07 21.23
CA ILE A 160 19.78 10.70 21.17
C ILE A 160 20.62 11.97 21.13
N GLU A 161 21.49 12.17 22.12
CA GLU A 161 22.34 13.35 22.19
C GLU A 161 23.37 13.35 21.04
N ASN A 162 23.38 14.41 20.24
CA ASN A 162 24.19 14.53 19.01
C ASN A 162 23.93 13.37 18.04
N ALA A 163 22.66 13.01 17.85
CA ALA A 163 22.28 12.05 16.82
C ALA A 163 22.81 12.50 15.46
N GLU A 164 23.27 11.54 14.66
CA GLU A 164 23.54 11.75 13.24
C GLU A 164 22.48 10.98 12.43
N VAL A 165 21.70 11.71 11.64
CA VAL A 165 20.49 11.21 10.98
C VAL A 165 20.53 11.49 9.48
N GLY A 166 20.36 10.43 8.67
CA GLY A 166 20.33 10.53 7.21
C GLY A 166 19.00 10.12 6.57
N ALA A 167 18.61 10.82 5.51
CA ALA A 167 17.55 10.45 4.59
C ALA A 167 18.07 10.57 3.15
N ILE A 168 18.20 9.44 2.47
CA ILE A 168 18.63 9.34 1.08
C ILE A 168 17.47 8.70 0.31
N TYR A 169 16.84 9.44 -0.60
CA TYR A 169 15.62 8.97 -1.25
C TYR A 169 15.60 9.27 -2.75
N HIS A 170 15.29 8.26 -3.55
CA HIS A 170 15.17 8.42 -5.00
C HIS A 170 13.86 9.14 -5.38
N TRP A 171 12.72 8.77 -4.79
CA TRP A 171 11.43 9.39 -5.09
C TRP A 171 11.25 10.74 -4.38
N THR A 172 11.12 11.81 -5.16
CA THR A 172 11.04 13.20 -4.65
C THR A 172 9.92 13.40 -3.61
N GLY A 173 8.81 12.68 -3.73
CA GLY A 173 7.66 12.78 -2.82
C GLY A 173 7.97 12.37 -1.37
N PHE A 174 8.99 11.54 -1.15
CA PHE A 174 9.40 11.15 0.21
C PHE A 174 9.90 12.35 1.03
N GLY A 175 10.58 13.30 0.37
CA GLY A 175 11.21 14.45 1.01
C GLY A 175 10.24 15.36 1.78
N ARG A 176 8.94 15.34 1.49
CA ARG A 176 7.95 16.14 2.23
C ARG A 176 7.34 15.44 3.45
N LEU A 177 7.69 14.18 3.71
CA LEU A 177 7.06 13.35 4.75
C LEU A 177 7.69 13.46 6.14
N PHE A 178 8.87 14.07 6.27
CA PHE A 178 9.61 14.19 7.52
C PHE A 178 10.07 15.63 7.82
N GLU A 179 10.40 15.86 9.09
CA GLU A 179 10.93 17.12 9.60
C GLU A 179 12.36 17.35 9.10
N LYS A 180 12.58 18.43 8.34
CA LYS A 180 13.89 18.72 7.72
C LYS A 180 14.97 19.04 8.75
N ASP A 181 14.60 19.69 9.85
CA ASP A 181 15.53 20.06 10.92
C ASP A 181 15.96 18.84 11.77
N ALA A 182 15.32 17.68 11.61
CA ALA A 182 15.66 16.43 12.31
C ALA A 182 16.62 15.52 11.51
N VAL A 183 17.13 15.99 10.37
CA VAL A 183 17.97 15.21 9.46
C VAL A 183 19.23 16.00 9.09
N ASP A 184 20.40 15.43 9.36
CA ASP A 184 21.72 16.02 9.08
C ASP A 184 22.14 15.85 7.62
N TYR A 185 21.73 14.74 7.00
CA TYR A 185 22.01 14.41 5.61
C TYR A 185 20.75 14.08 4.82
N ASP A 186 20.19 15.09 4.16
CA ASP A 186 18.99 15.01 3.32
C ASP A 186 19.38 15.19 1.85
N ILE A 187 19.27 14.11 1.06
CA ILE A 187 19.61 14.15 -0.36
C ILE A 187 18.62 13.35 -1.20
N ASN A 188 18.34 13.88 -2.40
CA ASN A 188 17.50 13.25 -3.42
C ASN A 188 18.33 12.98 -4.68
N PRO A 189 18.96 11.79 -4.79
CA PRO A 189 19.74 11.39 -5.95
C PRO A 189 18.84 11.13 -7.16
N LYS A 190 19.44 11.11 -8.36
CA LYS A 190 18.70 10.99 -9.63
C LYS A 190 18.53 9.56 -10.12
N THR A 191 19.33 8.63 -9.60
CA THR A 191 19.25 7.21 -9.96
C THR A 191 19.36 6.33 -8.73
N GLU A 192 18.93 5.09 -8.87
CA GLU A 192 19.04 4.04 -7.87
C GLU A 192 20.51 3.68 -7.57
N GLU A 193 21.42 3.71 -8.55
CA GLU A 193 22.86 3.54 -8.30
C GLU A 193 23.43 4.68 -7.49
N GLU A 194 23.15 5.93 -7.88
CA GLU A 194 23.63 7.11 -7.15
C GLU A 194 23.09 7.10 -5.71
N THR A 195 21.86 6.63 -5.51
CA THR A 195 21.26 6.42 -4.19
C THR A 195 22.06 5.44 -3.33
N ALA A 196 22.40 4.27 -3.87
CA ALA A 196 23.18 3.28 -3.13
C ALA A 196 24.62 3.75 -2.86
N GLU A 197 25.25 4.41 -3.82
CA GLU A 197 26.61 4.96 -3.69
C GLU A 197 26.68 6.05 -2.61
N LEU A 198 25.79 7.04 -2.66
CA LEU A 198 25.76 8.14 -1.69
C LEU A 198 25.38 7.65 -0.29
N ALA A 199 24.42 6.71 -0.18
CA ALA A 199 24.12 6.09 1.10
C ALA A 199 25.33 5.34 1.66
N GLY A 200 26.05 4.59 0.82
CA GLY A 200 27.27 3.89 1.23
C GLY A 200 28.37 4.85 1.69
N ASP A 201 28.60 5.94 0.98
CA ASP A 201 29.59 6.98 1.34
C ASP A 201 29.22 7.70 2.64
N TYR A 202 27.94 8.01 2.84
CA TYR A 202 27.44 8.58 4.09
C TYR A 202 27.65 7.64 5.28
N ILE A 203 27.28 6.35 5.13
CA ILE A 203 27.49 5.33 6.17
C ILE A 203 28.98 5.20 6.55
N LYS A 204 29.86 5.13 5.55
CA LYS A 204 31.32 5.00 5.78
C LYS A 204 31.92 6.23 6.47
N SER A 205 31.43 7.43 6.13
CA SER A 205 32.02 8.68 6.62
C SER A 205 31.46 9.13 7.96
N GLN A 206 30.15 9.06 8.17
CA GLN A 206 29.48 9.61 9.35
C GLN A 206 29.09 8.56 10.40
N LYS A 207 28.90 7.29 9.99
CA LYS A 207 28.42 6.21 10.88
C LYS A 207 27.15 6.64 11.65
N PRO A 208 26.08 7.01 10.92
CA PRO A 208 24.87 7.62 11.48
C PRO A 208 24.16 6.73 12.49
N ASN A 209 23.48 7.33 13.46
CA ASN A 209 22.61 6.59 14.39
C ASN A 209 21.39 6.01 13.68
N PHE A 210 20.86 6.76 12.72
CA PHE A 210 19.72 6.35 11.91
C PHE A 210 19.91 6.77 10.46
N THR A 211 19.61 5.87 9.52
CA THR A 211 19.56 6.22 8.10
C THR A 211 18.38 5.56 7.43
N PHE A 212 17.64 6.33 6.67
CA PHE A 212 16.61 5.85 5.76
C PHE A 212 17.11 5.93 4.32
N ILE A 213 16.98 4.83 3.57
CA ILE A 213 17.40 4.73 2.17
C ILE A 213 16.18 4.27 1.36
N HIS A 214 15.85 4.98 0.29
CA HIS A 214 14.68 4.68 -0.55
C HIS A 214 15.07 4.51 -2.02
N PHE A 215 14.62 3.41 -2.63
CA PHE A 215 14.75 3.11 -4.06
C PHE A 215 13.38 3.05 -4.74
N ASP A 216 13.24 3.69 -5.91
CA ASP A 216 11.97 3.91 -6.65
C ASP A 216 11.77 2.97 -7.86
N HIS A 217 12.85 2.39 -8.37
CA HIS A 217 12.90 1.81 -9.72
C HIS A 217 12.08 0.51 -9.90
N VAL A 218 11.76 -0.20 -8.82
CA VAL A 218 10.94 -1.42 -8.87
C VAL A 218 9.48 -1.08 -9.15
N ASP A 219 8.92 -0.08 -8.45
CA ASP A 219 7.58 0.44 -8.73
C ASP A 219 7.47 1.04 -10.13
N HIS A 220 8.46 1.83 -10.56
CA HIS A 220 8.50 2.36 -11.93
C HIS A 220 8.41 1.24 -12.97
N ALA A 221 9.19 0.16 -12.81
CA ALA A 221 9.10 -1.01 -13.70
C ALA A 221 7.72 -1.69 -13.64
N GLY A 222 7.11 -1.74 -12.45
CA GLY A 222 5.72 -2.18 -12.25
C GLY A 222 4.71 -1.35 -13.04
N HIS A 223 4.82 -0.03 -13.01
CA HIS A 223 3.98 0.87 -13.79
C HIS A 223 4.23 0.79 -15.30
N GLU A 224 5.49 0.71 -15.73
CA GLU A 224 5.84 0.72 -17.14
C GLU A 224 5.49 -0.61 -17.84
N PHE A 225 5.84 -1.74 -17.22
CA PHE A 225 5.75 -3.07 -17.83
C PHE A 225 4.71 -3.96 -17.18
N GLY A 226 4.47 -3.79 -15.89
CA GLY A 226 3.52 -4.56 -15.09
C GLY A 226 4.19 -5.28 -13.93
N HIS A 227 3.63 -5.20 -12.73
CA HIS A 227 4.03 -6.01 -11.58
C HIS A 227 3.91 -7.51 -11.93
N GLY A 228 4.96 -8.28 -11.62
CA GLY A 228 5.09 -9.69 -11.99
C GLY A 228 5.51 -9.95 -13.44
N SER A 229 5.87 -8.92 -14.23
CA SER A 229 6.47 -9.10 -15.55
C SER A 229 7.96 -9.44 -15.48
N PRO A 230 8.56 -9.99 -16.57
CA PRO A 230 10.01 -10.20 -16.65
C PRO A 230 10.84 -8.93 -16.38
N GLU A 231 10.39 -7.77 -16.86
CA GLU A 231 11.05 -6.47 -16.65
C GLU A 231 10.93 -6.02 -15.18
N TYR A 232 9.78 -6.25 -14.54
CA TYR A 232 9.63 -6.05 -13.10
C TYR A 232 10.63 -6.91 -12.31
N TYR A 233 10.74 -8.22 -12.62
CA TYR A 233 11.71 -9.10 -11.95
C TYR A 233 13.16 -8.65 -12.19
N THR A 234 13.49 -8.17 -13.39
CA THR A 234 14.81 -7.59 -13.68
C THR A 234 15.11 -6.37 -12.79
N SER A 235 14.10 -5.53 -12.52
CA SER A 235 14.24 -4.39 -11.60
C SER A 235 14.41 -4.83 -10.13
N VAL A 236 13.76 -5.93 -9.74
CA VAL A 236 13.96 -6.57 -8.42
C VAL A 236 15.38 -7.12 -8.27
N GLU A 237 15.91 -7.79 -9.31
CA GLU A 237 17.31 -8.25 -9.35
C GLU A 237 18.30 -7.08 -9.21
N LYS A 238 18.00 -5.95 -9.86
CA LYS A 238 18.79 -4.72 -9.68
C LYS A 238 18.76 -4.21 -8.24
N SER A 239 17.59 -4.26 -7.57
CA SER A 239 17.48 -3.91 -6.14
C SER A 239 18.37 -4.78 -5.26
N ASP A 240 18.52 -6.06 -5.60
CA ASP A 240 19.40 -6.98 -4.88
C ASP A 240 20.88 -6.56 -4.98
N GLU A 241 21.33 -6.15 -6.17
CA GLU A 241 22.69 -5.63 -6.36
C GLU A 241 22.94 -4.36 -5.51
N LEU A 242 21.97 -3.44 -5.50
CA LEU A 242 22.05 -2.18 -4.74
C LEU A 242 22.01 -2.42 -3.23
N LEU A 243 21.22 -3.37 -2.76
CA LEU A 243 21.26 -3.85 -1.38
C LEU A 243 22.68 -4.32 -1.03
N GLY A 244 23.32 -5.10 -1.92
CA GLY A 244 24.70 -5.54 -1.78
C GLY A 244 25.69 -4.38 -1.57
N VAL A 245 25.52 -3.26 -2.28
CA VAL A 245 26.35 -2.05 -2.14
C VAL A 245 26.22 -1.46 -0.73
N VAL A 246 24.99 -1.27 -0.23
CA VAL A 246 24.73 -0.71 1.10
C VAL A 246 25.26 -1.63 2.20
N MET A 247 25.00 -2.94 2.10
CA MET A 247 25.48 -3.92 3.07
C MET A 247 27.01 -3.97 3.13
N LYS A 248 27.67 -3.86 1.96
CA LYS A 248 29.13 -3.75 1.90
C LYS A 248 29.65 -2.49 2.59
N ALA A 249 28.96 -1.36 2.44
CA ALA A 249 29.35 -0.11 3.09
C ALA A 249 29.26 -0.18 4.63
N ILE A 250 28.22 -0.82 5.18
CA ILE A 250 28.09 -1.09 6.63
C ILE A 250 29.29 -1.89 7.14
N LYS A 251 29.67 -2.93 6.40
CA LYS A 251 30.83 -3.77 6.72
C LYS A 251 32.15 -3.01 6.64
N ASP A 252 32.37 -2.27 5.54
CA ASP A 252 33.59 -1.48 5.32
C ASP A 252 33.75 -0.34 6.35
N ALA A 253 32.63 0.20 6.85
CA ALA A 253 32.61 1.18 7.92
C ALA A 253 33.00 0.59 9.30
N GLY A 254 33.00 -0.74 9.43
CA GLY A 254 33.33 -1.46 10.66
C GLY A 254 32.26 -1.32 11.75
N ILE A 255 31.00 -1.12 11.36
CA ILE A 255 29.86 -0.96 12.29
C ILE A 255 28.88 -2.13 12.27
N GLU A 256 29.21 -3.21 11.54
CA GLU A 256 28.36 -4.39 11.32
C GLU A 256 27.80 -4.97 12.64
N ASP A 257 28.66 -5.22 13.63
CA ASP A 257 28.30 -5.79 14.94
C ASP A 257 27.47 -4.85 15.84
N GLU A 258 27.30 -3.60 15.42
CA GLU A 258 26.56 -2.56 16.14
C GLU A 258 25.32 -2.06 15.38
N THR A 259 25.04 -2.63 14.21
CA THR A 259 23.99 -2.19 13.30
C THR A 259 22.82 -3.17 13.25
N VAL A 260 21.60 -2.63 13.17
CA VAL A 260 20.42 -3.37 12.72
C VAL A 260 19.98 -2.80 11.38
N VAL A 261 19.69 -3.69 10.43
CA VAL A 261 19.14 -3.34 9.12
C VAL A 261 17.69 -3.82 9.08
N ILE A 262 16.78 -2.94 8.67
CA ILE A 262 15.37 -3.27 8.41
C ILE A 262 15.11 -3.01 6.94
N ILE A 263 14.57 -3.99 6.23
CA ILE A 263 14.25 -3.90 4.80
C ILE A 263 12.76 -4.14 4.62
N SER A 264 12.10 -3.26 3.87
CA SER A 264 10.67 -3.36 3.59
C SER A 264 10.32 -2.70 2.25
N ALA A 265 9.08 -2.86 1.84
CA ALA A 265 8.45 -2.05 0.79
C ALA A 265 7.34 -1.19 1.40
N ASP A 266 6.77 -0.30 0.61
CA ASP A 266 5.57 0.48 0.92
C ASP A 266 4.30 -0.20 0.40
N HIS A 267 4.35 -0.82 -0.76
CA HIS A 267 3.31 -1.68 -1.33
C HIS A 267 3.91 -2.71 -2.31
N GLY A 268 3.07 -3.66 -2.73
CA GLY A 268 3.29 -4.44 -3.95
C GLY A 268 2.55 -3.79 -5.13
N GLY A 269 2.01 -4.58 -6.05
CA GLY A 269 1.20 -4.04 -7.13
C GLY A 269 0.47 -5.11 -7.95
N LEU A 270 -0.49 -4.67 -8.76
CA LEU A 270 -1.31 -5.54 -9.61
C LEU A 270 -1.46 -4.94 -11.01
N GLY A 271 -1.03 -5.70 -12.02
CA GLY A 271 -1.00 -5.17 -13.38
C GLY A 271 -0.02 -4.00 -13.46
N LYS A 272 -0.43 -2.83 -13.91
CA LYS A 272 0.42 -1.64 -14.01
C LYS A 272 0.14 -0.58 -12.94
N GLY A 273 -0.54 -0.96 -11.86
CA GLY A 273 -0.92 -0.03 -10.82
C GLY A 273 -0.99 -0.65 -9.44
N HIS A 274 -1.26 0.22 -8.48
CA HIS A 274 -1.44 -0.09 -7.07
C HIS A 274 -2.39 0.96 -6.46
N GLY A 275 -2.74 0.83 -5.17
CA GLY A 275 -3.70 1.69 -4.46
C GLY A 275 -4.95 0.95 -3.98
N GLY A 276 -5.17 -0.28 -4.46
CA GLY A 276 -6.25 -1.17 -4.09
C GLY A 276 -5.96 -2.05 -2.86
N GLU A 277 -6.75 -3.11 -2.73
CA GLU A 277 -6.83 -3.97 -1.55
C GLU A 277 -6.50 -5.45 -1.83
N SER A 278 -5.95 -5.73 -3.01
CA SER A 278 -5.53 -7.10 -3.36
C SER A 278 -4.33 -7.56 -2.51
N LEU A 279 -4.13 -8.87 -2.39
CA LEU A 279 -2.97 -9.39 -1.66
C LEU A 279 -1.66 -9.02 -2.37
N GLN A 280 -1.68 -8.97 -3.71
CA GLN A 280 -0.56 -8.56 -4.54
C GLN A 280 -0.12 -7.11 -4.27
N GLU A 281 -1.06 -6.24 -3.93
CA GLU A 281 -0.79 -4.84 -3.56
C GLU A 281 -0.44 -4.67 -2.08
N ILE A 282 -1.06 -5.46 -1.19
CA ILE A 282 -0.96 -5.24 0.26
C ILE A 282 0.18 -6.00 0.94
N GLU A 283 0.57 -7.18 0.44
CA GLU A 283 1.62 -7.99 1.06
C GLU A 283 3.00 -7.51 0.60
N ILE A 284 3.87 -7.27 1.59
CA ILE A 284 5.21 -6.72 1.41
C ILE A 284 6.23 -7.54 2.21
N PRO A 285 7.50 -7.59 1.78
CA PRO A 285 8.56 -8.16 2.59
C PRO A 285 8.83 -7.28 3.81
N PHE A 286 9.14 -7.90 4.94
CA PHE A 286 9.70 -7.26 6.13
C PHE A 286 10.86 -8.11 6.64
N LEU A 287 12.08 -7.63 6.45
CA LEU A 287 13.31 -8.34 6.78
C LEU A 287 14.07 -7.55 7.83
N VAL A 288 14.64 -8.25 8.81
CA VAL A 288 15.48 -7.67 9.87
C VAL A 288 16.77 -8.46 9.93
N TRP A 289 17.90 -7.77 10.01
CA TRP A 289 19.23 -8.38 10.06
C TRP A 289 20.17 -7.59 10.96
N GLY A 290 21.19 -8.26 11.51
CA GLY A 290 22.27 -7.63 12.26
C GLY A 290 22.22 -7.88 13.76
N LYS A 291 22.61 -6.88 14.55
CA LYS A 291 22.85 -7.00 15.99
C LYS A 291 21.65 -7.58 16.74
N SER A 292 21.88 -8.70 17.43
CA SER A 292 20.89 -9.37 18.29
C SER A 292 19.64 -9.85 17.56
N VAL A 293 19.67 -9.96 16.24
CA VAL A 293 18.56 -10.50 15.44
C VAL A 293 18.68 -12.03 15.40
N LYS A 294 17.57 -12.73 15.55
CA LYS A 294 17.52 -14.20 15.40
C LYS A 294 17.86 -14.57 13.96
N LYS A 295 18.70 -15.58 13.79
CA LYS A 295 19.08 -16.11 12.48
C LYS A 295 18.08 -17.13 11.97
N ASN A 296 17.85 -17.16 10.66
CA ASN A 296 16.93 -18.06 9.97
C ASN A 296 15.56 -18.15 10.66
N HIS A 297 15.00 -17.00 11.04
CA HIS A 297 13.79 -16.95 11.85
C HIS A 297 12.61 -16.35 11.07
N LYS A 298 11.69 -17.23 10.64
CA LYS A 298 10.43 -16.78 10.02
C LYS A 298 9.49 -16.20 11.09
N LEU A 299 9.18 -14.92 10.94
CA LEU A 299 8.22 -14.17 11.75
C LEU A 299 6.81 -14.63 11.40
N LYS A 300 6.01 -14.95 12.42
CA LYS A 300 4.68 -15.58 12.25
C LYS A 300 3.52 -14.68 12.65
N TYR A 301 3.79 -13.62 13.42
CA TYR A 301 2.75 -12.71 13.89
C TYR A 301 2.47 -11.63 12.83
N PRO A 302 1.26 -11.05 12.83
CA PRO A 302 0.93 -9.95 11.92
C PRO A 302 1.90 -8.79 12.10
N ILE A 303 2.43 -8.32 10.97
CA ILE A 303 3.30 -7.15 10.89
C ILE A 303 2.65 -6.19 9.92
N TYR A 304 2.55 -4.92 10.29
CA TYR A 304 2.05 -3.85 9.44
C TYR A 304 3.16 -2.84 9.17
N GLN A 305 2.99 -2.04 8.12
CA GLN A 305 3.95 -1.04 7.70
C GLN A 305 4.39 -0.10 8.84
N TYR A 306 3.44 0.31 9.67
CA TYR A 306 3.69 1.18 10.82
C TYR A 306 4.47 0.50 11.96
N ASP A 307 4.70 -0.80 11.92
CA ASP A 307 5.54 -1.50 12.90
C ASP A 307 7.03 -1.22 12.68
N ASN A 308 7.42 -0.68 11.52
CA ASN A 308 8.79 -0.33 11.18
C ASN A 308 9.35 0.73 12.15
N ALA A 309 8.75 1.93 12.20
CA ALA A 309 9.14 2.99 13.13
C ALA A 309 9.12 2.53 14.60
N ALA A 310 8.13 1.73 15.01
CA ALA A 310 8.06 1.17 16.35
C ALA A 310 9.25 0.22 16.64
N THR A 311 9.68 -0.55 15.64
CA THR A 311 10.84 -1.45 15.73
C THR A 311 12.15 -0.66 15.80
N VAL A 312 12.32 0.39 14.99
CA VAL A 312 13.47 1.30 15.09
C VAL A 312 13.57 1.90 16.49
N ALA A 313 12.45 2.44 17.01
CA ALA A 313 12.40 3.01 18.35
C ALA A 313 12.77 1.98 19.44
N PHE A 314 12.29 0.74 19.32
CA PHE A 314 12.65 -0.33 20.25
C PHE A 314 14.16 -0.65 20.21
N VAL A 315 14.74 -0.79 19.03
CA VAL A 315 16.16 -1.14 18.83
C VAL A 315 17.10 -0.07 19.39
N LEU A 316 16.74 1.22 19.19
CA LEU A 316 17.48 2.37 19.70
C LEU A 316 17.14 2.74 21.15
N GLY A 317 16.12 2.11 21.75
CA GLY A 317 15.69 2.38 23.12
C GLY A 317 14.96 3.72 23.31
N LEU A 318 14.29 4.21 22.27
CA LEU A 318 13.54 5.46 22.26
C LEU A 318 12.15 5.28 22.88
N LYS A 319 11.61 6.36 23.44
CA LYS A 319 10.20 6.40 23.88
C LYS A 319 9.32 6.77 22.71
N THR A 320 8.28 5.98 22.48
CA THR A 320 7.27 6.25 21.45
C THR A 320 6.14 7.13 22.02
N PRO A 321 5.58 8.06 21.22
CA PRO A 321 4.42 8.85 21.63
C PRO A 321 3.17 7.98 21.64
N ARG A 322 2.17 8.35 22.45
CA ARG A 322 0.89 7.62 22.54
C ARG A 322 0.11 7.59 21.22
N ALA A 323 0.42 8.51 20.30
CA ALA A 323 -0.21 8.55 18.99
C ALA A 323 0.23 7.39 18.09
N TRP A 324 1.39 6.77 18.33
CA TRP A 324 1.82 5.60 17.58
C TRP A 324 1.03 4.37 18.01
N ILE A 325 0.54 3.62 17.03
CA ILE A 325 -0.14 2.34 17.23
C ILE A 325 0.73 1.15 16.83
N GLY A 326 1.85 1.40 16.15
CA GLY A 326 2.79 0.38 15.72
C GLY A 326 3.36 -0.42 16.88
N LYS A 327 3.44 -1.72 16.68
CA LYS A 327 4.02 -2.69 17.60
C LYS A 327 5.41 -3.02 17.11
N SER A 328 6.40 -2.73 17.94
CA SER A 328 7.77 -3.19 17.71
C SER A 328 7.79 -4.70 17.47
N VAL A 329 8.43 -5.16 16.38
CA VAL A 329 8.56 -6.57 16.01
C VAL A 329 9.64 -7.23 16.88
N LYS A 330 9.40 -7.31 18.19
CA LYS A 330 10.40 -7.75 19.17
C LYS A 330 10.81 -9.20 18.95
N ASN A 331 9.89 -10.04 18.46
CA ASN A 331 10.15 -11.45 18.21
C ASN A 331 11.22 -11.72 17.14
N ALA A 332 11.64 -10.71 16.39
CA ALA A 332 12.83 -10.76 15.53
C ALA A 332 14.15 -10.82 16.31
N PHE A 333 14.18 -10.47 17.60
CA PHE A 333 15.40 -10.30 18.39
C PHE A 333 15.60 -11.41 19.42
N GLU A 334 16.86 -11.80 19.63
CA GLU A 334 17.29 -12.77 20.64
C GLU A 334 16.83 -12.34 22.04
N GLY A 335 16.29 -13.27 22.82
CA GLY A 335 15.78 -13.00 24.17
C GLY A 335 14.37 -12.40 24.24
N PHE A 336 13.76 -12.09 23.10
CA PHE A 336 12.39 -11.58 23.01
C PHE A 336 11.49 -12.60 22.31
N ASP A 337 11.18 -13.71 22.99
CA ASP A 337 10.19 -14.65 22.46
C ASP A 337 8.78 -14.18 22.81
N GLU A 338 7.95 -14.00 21.80
CA GLU A 338 6.53 -13.69 21.98
C GLU A 338 5.70 -14.96 21.75
N VAL A 339 4.71 -15.17 22.63
CA VAL A 339 3.70 -16.20 22.47
C VAL A 339 2.36 -15.50 22.32
N ASP A 340 1.84 -15.43 21.10
CA ASP A 340 0.44 -15.10 20.87
C ASP A 340 -0.37 -16.40 20.81
N ASN A 341 -1.25 -16.60 21.79
CA ASN A 341 -2.13 -17.77 21.85
C ASN A 341 -3.33 -17.66 20.90
N TYR A 342 -3.42 -16.56 20.13
CA TYR A 342 -4.43 -16.45 19.08
C TYR A 342 -4.12 -17.43 17.93
N PRO A 343 -5.10 -18.22 17.48
CA PRO A 343 -4.87 -19.20 16.44
C PRO A 343 -4.53 -18.52 15.10
N LEU A 344 -3.29 -18.67 14.65
CA LEU A 344 -2.90 -18.34 13.29
C LEU A 344 -3.30 -19.50 12.38
N THR A 345 -4.34 -19.29 11.56
CA THR A 345 -4.72 -20.25 10.52
C THR A 345 -3.93 -19.92 9.28
N MET A 346 -3.05 -20.83 8.85
CA MET A 346 -2.38 -20.72 7.55
C MET A 346 -3.46 -20.69 6.47
N ARG A 347 -3.43 -19.65 5.62
CA ARG A 347 -4.24 -19.61 4.42
C ARG A 347 -3.55 -20.44 3.36
N LEU A 348 -4.33 -21.27 2.69
CA LEU A 348 -3.94 -21.92 1.45
C LEU A 348 -3.92 -20.86 0.33
N GLU A 349 -3.04 -21.06 -0.64
CA GLU A 349 -3.05 -20.29 -1.87
C GLU A 349 -4.37 -20.51 -2.61
N GLU A 350 -4.86 -19.48 -3.29
CA GLU A 350 -6.11 -19.60 -4.03
C GLU A 350 -5.98 -20.52 -5.24
N PRO A 351 -7.05 -21.25 -5.61
CA PRO A 351 -7.01 -22.10 -6.78
C PRO A 351 -6.96 -21.27 -8.07
N VAL A 352 -6.16 -21.70 -9.04
CA VAL A 352 -5.99 -20.95 -10.31
C VAL A 352 -7.00 -21.45 -11.34
N ILE A 353 -7.93 -20.60 -11.75
CA ILE A 353 -8.90 -20.91 -12.83
C ILE A 353 -8.28 -20.56 -14.19
N LEU A 354 -8.30 -21.50 -15.14
CA LEU A 354 -7.72 -21.32 -16.46
C LEU A 354 -8.76 -20.95 -17.55
N PRO A 355 -8.45 -20.04 -18.49
CA PRO A 355 -7.20 -19.26 -18.59
C PRO A 355 -6.97 -18.31 -17.41
N ALA A 356 -5.73 -18.25 -16.91
CA ALA A 356 -5.39 -17.47 -15.72
C ALA A 356 -5.51 -15.97 -15.94
N ALA A 357 -5.61 -15.23 -14.84
CA ALA A 357 -5.44 -13.79 -14.86
C ALA A 357 -4.01 -13.43 -15.29
N VAL A 358 -3.85 -12.31 -16.00
CA VAL A 358 -2.55 -11.79 -16.44
C VAL A 358 -2.58 -10.28 -16.28
N LEU A 359 -1.66 -9.73 -15.49
CA LEU A 359 -1.66 -8.31 -15.12
C LEU A 359 -3.04 -7.90 -14.56
N SER A 360 -3.69 -6.89 -15.15
CA SER A 360 -5.03 -6.45 -14.78
C SER A 360 -6.16 -7.29 -15.41
N LYS A 361 -5.84 -8.23 -16.31
CA LYS A 361 -6.80 -9.12 -16.99
C LYS A 361 -7.34 -10.16 -16.02
N LYS A 362 -8.66 -10.16 -15.82
CA LYS A 362 -9.34 -11.19 -15.04
C LYS A 362 -9.29 -12.55 -15.75
N ALA A 363 -9.28 -13.62 -14.95
CA ALA A 363 -9.26 -14.99 -15.47
C ALA A 363 -10.50 -15.29 -16.35
N GLY A 364 -10.32 -16.23 -17.28
CA GLY A 364 -11.29 -16.64 -18.28
C GLY A 364 -11.10 -15.95 -19.64
N GLY A 365 -12.19 -15.78 -20.40
CA GLY A 365 -12.17 -15.08 -21.69
C GLY A 365 -13.52 -15.03 -22.42
N LEU A 366 -13.49 -14.52 -23.66
CA LEU A 366 -14.56 -14.64 -24.66
C LEU A 366 -14.26 -15.85 -25.57
N PHE A 367 -15.24 -16.73 -25.78
CA PHE A 367 -15.07 -17.98 -26.53
C PHE A 367 -16.26 -18.27 -27.45
N ASP A 368 -16.00 -19.02 -28.52
CA ASP A 368 -17.02 -19.51 -29.44
C ASP A 368 -17.60 -20.85 -28.96
N ASP A 369 -18.94 -20.94 -28.90
CA ASP A 369 -19.72 -22.17 -28.71
C ASP A 369 -19.45 -22.99 -27.41
N GLY A 370 -18.52 -22.53 -26.57
CA GLY A 370 -18.21 -23.06 -25.24
C GLY A 370 -16.72 -23.07 -24.90
N LYS A 371 -16.41 -23.34 -23.63
CA LYS A 371 -15.04 -23.44 -23.12
C LYS A 371 -14.93 -24.56 -22.10
N GLU A 372 -13.88 -25.37 -22.21
CA GLU A 372 -13.46 -26.25 -21.14
C GLU A 372 -12.69 -25.44 -20.08
N VAL A 373 -13.14 -25.57 -18.83
CA VAL A 373 -12.61 -24.88 -17.65
C VAL A 373 -11.83 -25.86 -16.82
N THR A 374 -10.58 -25.49 -16.53
CA THR A 374 -9.69 -26.23 -15.63
C THR A 374 -9.41 -25.36 -14.42
N ILE A 375 -9.48 -25.94 -13.23
CA ILE A 375 -9.08 -25.30 -11.97
C ILE A 375 -7.87 -26.06 -11.43
N GLN A 376 -6.79 -25.34 -11.13
CA GLN A 376 -5.57 -25.89 -10.57
C GLN A 376 -5.54 -25.65 -9.06
N ASN A 377 -5.17 -26.68 -8.30
CA ASN A 377 -4.86 -26.54 -6.88
C ASN A 377 -3.33 -26.38 -6.75
N PRO A 378 -2.81 -25.19 -6.37
CA PRO A 378 -1.38 -24.99 -6.15
C PRO A 378 -0.88 -25.61 -4.83
N ASN A 379 -1.80 -26.01 -3.94
CA ASN A 379 -1.47 -26.50 -2.61
C ASN A 379 -1.29 -28.03 -2.59
N SER A 380 -0.47 -28.51 -1.64
CA SER A 380 -0.32 -29.94 -1.37
C SER A 380 -1.48 -30.56 -0.58
N GLU A 381 -2.40 -29.74 -0.07
CA GLU A 381 -3.57 -30.14 0.72
C GLU A 381 -4.80 -29.29 0.38
N GLY A 382 -5.95 -29.70 0.92
CA GLY A 382 -7.23 -29.02 0.71
C GLY A 382 -7.98 -29.45 -0.56
N GLU A 383 -9.27 -29.17 -0.58
CA GLU A 383 -10.19 -29.50 -1.66
C GLU A 383 -10.66 -28.23 -2.35
N VAL A 384 -10.80 -28.24 -3.68
CA VAL A 384 -11.29 -27.10 -4.44
C VAL A 384 -12.80 -27.20 -4.57
N TYR A 385 -13.52 -26.20 -4.07
CA TYR A 385 -14.95 -26.06 -4.29
C TYR A 385 -15.24 -24.85 -5.17
N TYR A 386 -16.23 -24.97 -6.05
CA TYR A 386 -16.57 -23.92 -7.02
C TYR A 386 -18.06 -23.73 -7.27
N THR A 387 -18.41 -22.53 -7.70
CA THR A 387 -19.74 -22.11 -8.16
C THR A 387 -19.68 -21.65 -9.60
N LEU A 388 -20.82 -21.66 -10.28
CA LEU A 388 -20.97 -21.23 -11.68
C LEU A 388 -21.88 -20.01 -11.83
N ASP A 389 -22.45 -19.54 -10.72
CA ASP A 389 -23.43 -18.47 -10.66
C ASP A 389 -22.86 -17.21 -9.97
N GLY A 390 -21.54 -17.11 -9.83
CA GLY A 390 -20.86 -15.98 -9.19
C GLY A 390 -21.08 -15.86 -7.68
N LYS A 391 -21.76 -16.80 -7.02
CA LYS A 391 -21.88 -16.83 -5.56
C LYS A 391 -20.59 -17.31 -4.91
N MET A 392 -20.38 -16.92 -3.65
CA MET A 392 -19.23 -17.40 -2.87
C MET A 392 -19.30 -18.92 -2.69
N PRO A 393 -18.22 -19.66 -2.97
CA PRO A 393 -18.15 -21.08 -2.68
C PRO A 393 -18.37 -21.36 -1.20
N ASN A 394 -19.06 -22.45 -0.92
CA ASN A 394 -19.26 -23.02 0.41
C ASN A 394 -19.17 -24.55 0.32
N LYS A 395 -19.25 -25.24 1.45
CA LYS A 395 -19.11 -26.71 1.51
C LYS A 395 -20.17 -27.48 0.69
N ASP A 396 -21.29 -26.84 0.36
CA ASP A 396 -22.39 -27.42 -0.43
C ASP A 396 -22.27 -27.07 -1.93
N SER A 397 -21.22 -26.33 -2.30
CA SER A 397 -20.87 -26.04 -3.70
C SER A 397 -20.27 -27.26 -4.40
N ASN A 398 -19.97 -27.14 -5.69
CA ASN A 398 -19.44 -28.27 -6.45
C ASN A 398 -17.99 -28.56 -6.04
N LEU A 399 -17.69 -29.82 -5.70
CA LEU A 399 -16.31 -30.28 -5.54
C LEU A 399 -15.67 -30.43 -6.92
N TYR A 400 -14.52 -29.81 -7.13
CA TYR A 400 -13.76 -29.95 -8.38
C TYR A 400 -12.96 -31.25 -8.39
N THR A 401 -13.31 -32.16 -9.29
CA THR A 401 -12.63 -33.46 -9.46
C THR A 401 -12.06 -33.65 -10.87
N ALA A 402 -12.54 -32.89 -11.86
CA ALA A 402 -12.10 -32.91 -13.24
C ALA A 402 -12.52 -31.61 -13.95
N PRO A 403 -11.89 -31.26 -15.09
CA PRO A 403 -12.35 -30.17 -15.95
C PRO A 403 -13.82 -30.31 -16.36
N PHE A 404 -14.49 -29.17 -16.58
CA PHE A 404 -15.89 -29.13 -16.99
C PHE A 404 -16.11 -28.12 -18.12
N LYS A 405 -17.18 -28.31 -18.90
CA LYS A 405 -17.50 -27.43 -20.03
C LYS A 405 -18.55 -26.39 -19.64
N VAL A 406 -18.31 -25.13 -19.99
CA VAL A 406 -19.31 -24.05 -19.99
C VAL A 406 -19.75 -23.75 -21.41
N THR A 407 -21.05 -23.61 -21.64
CA THR A 407 -21.65 -23.33 -22.96
C THR A 407 -22.48 -22.05 -22.98
N GLY A 408 -22.53 -21.33 -21.86
CA GLY A 408 -23.18 -20.04 -21.73
C GLY A 408 -22.35 -19.13 -20.83
N ASN A 409 -22.73 -17.85 -20.76
CA ASN A 409 -22.03 -16.89 -19.91
C ASN A 409 -22.05 -17.36 -18.45
N THR A 410 -20.88 -17.46 -17.85
CA THR A 410 -20.68 -18.11 -16.55
C THR A 410 -19.67 -17.31 -15.74
N VAL A 411 -19.98 -17.04 -14.48
CA VAL A 411 -19.01 -16.51 -13.51
C VAL A 411 -18.59 -17.66 -12.60
N VAL A 412 -17.36 -18.12 -12.76
CA VAL A 412 -16.79 -19.20 -11.96
C VAL A 412 -16.11 -18.57 -10.75
N LYS A 413 -16.50 -18.99 -9.55
CA LYS A 413 -15.72 -18.71 -8.33
C LYS A 413 -15.23 -20.00 -7.73
N SER A 414 -13.99 -20.03 -7.25
CA SER A 414 -13.45 -21.18 -6.53
C SER A 414 -12.61 -20.80 -5.34
N ALA A 415 -12.56 -21.68 -4.35
CA ALA A 415 -11.69 -21.52 -3.18
C ALA A 415 -11.25 -22.88 -2.64
N MET A 416 -10.15 -22.86 -1.88
CA MET A 416 -9.66 -24.01 -1.14
C MET A 416 -10.48 -24.22 0.13
N PHE A 417 -10.81 -25.48 0.41
CA PHE A 417 -11.48 -25.91 1.64
C PHE A 417 -10.58 -26.87 2.41
N LYS A 418 -10.47 -26.65 3.72
CA LYS A 418 -9.81 -27.56 4.67
C LYS A 418 -10.76 -27.80 5.81
N ASN A 419 -11.00 -29.07 6.15
CA ASN A 419 -11.94 -29.46 7.21
C ASN A 419 -13.34 -28.83 7.05
N GLY A 420 -13.83 -28.74 5.81
CA GLY A 420 -15.15 -28.19 5.48
C GLY A 420 -15.28 -26.67 5.63
N ARG A 421 -14.17 -25.92 5.76
CA ARG A 421 -14.15 -24.45 5.82
C ARG A 421 -13.30 -23.87 4.71
N ILE A 422 -13.76 -22.74 4.15
CA ILE A 422 -12.95 -21.95 3.21
C ILE A 422 -11.63 -21.57 3.90
N SER A 423 -10.52 -21.79 3.20
CA SER A 423 -9.16 -21.68 3.73
C SER A 423 -8.21 -20.88 2.81
N SER A 424 -8.71 -20.34 1.69
CA SER A 424 -7.98 -19.42 0.80
C SER A 424 -8.80 -18.16 0.52
N THR A 425 -8.21 -17.20 -0.21
CA THR A 425 -9.00 -16.21 -0.97
C THR A 425 -9.79 -16.90 -2.10
N VAL A 426 -10.74 -16.18 -2.67
CA VAL A 426 -11.60 -16.69 -3.74
C VAL A 426 -11.03 -16.24 -5.07
N SER A 427 -10.71 -17.21 -5.92
CA SER A 427 -10.44 -16.92 -7.32
C SER A 427 -11.75 -16.76 -8.09
N GLU A 428 -11.75 -15.83 -9.05
CA GLU A 428 -12.91 -15.48 -9.86
C GLU A 428 -12.50 -15.43 -11.33
N ALA A 429 -13.32 -16.03 -12.18
CA ALA A 429 -13.14 -16.04 -13.62
C ALA A 429 -14.46 -15.78 -14.34
N PHE A 430 -14.37 -15.02 -15.42
CA PHE A 430 -15.52 -14.69 -16.27
C PHE A 430 -15.43 -15.54 -17.54
N PHE A 431 -16.50 -16.18 -17.96
CA PHE A 431 -16.54 -16.91 -19.23
C PHE A 431 -17.69 -16.36 -20.04
N ARG A 432 -17.37 -15.75 -21.19
CA ARG A 432 -18.37 -15.20 -22.10
C ARG A 432 -18.40 -16.09 -23.33
N ILE A 433 -19.58 -16.61 -23.65
CA ILE A 433 -19.76 -17.55 -24.75
C ILE A 433 -20.62 -16.89 -25.80
N LYS A 434 -20.08 -16.79 -27.02
CA LYS A 434 -20.78 -16.25 -28.17
C LYS A 434 -20.99 -17.32 -29.23
N GLU A 435 -21.99 -17.10 -30.07
CA GLU A 435 -22.09 -17.85 -31.32
C GLU A 435 -20.95 -17.43 -32.24
N LYS A 436 -20.33 -18.41 -32.89
CA LYS A 436 -19.22 -18.15 -33.82
C LYS A 436 -19.57 -17.18 -34.95
N SER A 437 -20.83 -17.18 -35.40
CA SER A 437 -21.34 -16.30 -36.45
C SER A 437 -21.72 -14.90 -35.97
N LEU A 438 -21.64 -14.61 -34.67
CA LEU A 438 -21.97 -13.29 -34.14
C LEU A 438 -21.01 -12.24 -34.70
N MET A 439 -21.56 -11.14 -35.18
CA MET A 439 -20.79 -9.95 -35.53
C MET A 439 -20.58 -9.09 -34.28
N ALA A 440 -19.43 -8.43 -34.19
CA ALA A 440 -19.09 -7.49 -33.13
C ALA A 440 -20.18 -6.40 -32.99
N PRO A 441 -20.94 -6.36 -31.88
CA PRO A 441 -22.08 -5.45 -31.71
C PRO A 441 -21.67 -4.08 -31.15
N VAL A 442 -20.43 -3.92 -30.70
CA VAL A 442 -19.94 -2.67 -30.14
C VAL A 442 -19.19 -1.92 -31.22
N SER A 443 -19.64 -0.71 -31.54
CA SER A 443 -18.84 0.24 -32.33
C SER A 443 -17.95 1.06 -31.41
N TYR A 444 -16.72 1.35 -31.84
CA TYR A 444 -15.84 2.26 -31.12
C TYR A 444 -15.27 3.35 -32.03
N GLU A 445 -14.99 4.50 -31.41
CA GLU A 445 -14.39 5.67 -32.02
C GLU A 445 -13.19 6.11 -31.18
N VAL A 446 -12.01 6.20 -31.79
CA VAL A 446 -10.75 6.57 -31.12
C VAL A 446 -10.42 8.03 -31.42
N PHE A 447 -9.95 8.75 -30.40
CA PHE A 447 -9.56 10.15 -30.48
C PHE A 447 -8.19 10.32 -29.82
N TYR A 448 -7.20 10.73 -30.60
CA TYR A 448 -5.88 11.08 -30.08
C TYR A 448 -5.88 12.56 -29.68
N LEU A 449 -5.61 12.83 -28.41
CA LEU A 449 -5.70 14.15 -27.79
C LEU A 449 -4.39 14.45 -27.03
N ASP A 450 -4.39 15.55 -26.26
CA ASP A 450 -3.25 15.97 -25.43
C ASP A 450 -3.74 16.37 -24.03
N GLY A 451 -2.95 16.07 -23.00
CA GLY A 451 -3.17 16.52 -21.61
C GLY A 451 -4.46 16.02 -20.99
N LEU A 452 -4.86 14.78 -21.26
CA LEU A 452 -6.07 14.21 -20.69
C LEU A 452 -5.87 13.90 -19.21
N THR A 453 -6.72 14.52 -18.39
CA THR A 453 -6.82 14.29 -16.93
C THR A 453 -8.28 14.04 -16.50
N SER A 454 -9.20 14.08 -17.47
CA SER A 454 -10.64 13.82 -17.31
C SER A 454 -11.29 13.46 -18.65
N VAL A 455 -12.46 12.83 -18.61
CA VAL A 455 -13.24 12.40 -19.76
C VAL A 455 -13.59 13.61 -20.64
N PRO A 456 -13.07 13.70 -21.88
CA PRO A 456 -13.24 14.88 -22.70
C PRO A 456 -14.63 14.93 -23.37
N SER A 457 -15.07 16.13 -23.75
CA SER A 457 -16.21 16.26 -24.65
C SER A 457 -15.86 15.86 -26.08
N LEU A 458 -16.56 14.84 -26.60
CA LEU A 458 -16.36 14.28 -27.95
C LEU A 458 -17.46 14.66 -28.96
N ARG A 459 -18.40 15.54 -28.59
CA ARG A 459 -19.61 15.83 -29.40
C ARG A 459 -19.33 16.36 -30.80
N ASN A 460 -18.30 17.20 -30.94
CA ASN A 460 -17.95 17.87 -32.20
C ASN A 460 -16.58 17.46 -32.73
N LYS A 461 -16.02 16.35 -32.25
CA LYS A 461 -14.72 15.83 -32.70
C LYS A 461 -14.92 14.78 -33.78
N ILE A 462 -14.02 14.77 -34.76
CA ILE A 462 -13.90 13.71 -35.77
C ILE A 462 -12.97 12.65 -35.17
N PRO A 463 -13.35 11.37 -35.13
CA PRO A 463 -12.46 10.33 -34.62
C PRO A 463 -11.34 10.03 -35.62
N ASP A 464 -10.17 9.72 -35.08
CA ASP A 464 -8.99 9.32 -35.82
C ASP A 464 -9.13 7.89 -36.37
N HIS A 465 -9.77 7.01 -35.60
CA HIS A 465 -10.03 5.63 -35.99
C HIS A 465 -11.44 5.18 -35.58
N ARG A 466 -11.98 4.20 -36.31
CA ARG A 466 -13.29 3.60 -36.08
C ARG A 466 -13.17 2.10 -36.26
N GLY A 467 -13.80 1.34 -35.38
CA GLY A 467 -13.87 -0.10 -35.52
C GLY A 467 -15.03 -0.71 -34.75
N THR A 468 -14.98 -2.02 -34.61
CA THR A 468 -15.97 -2.80 -33.85
C THR A 468 -15.28 -3.79 -32.94
N SER A 469 -15.85 -4.05 -31.76
CA SER A 469 -15.40 -5.05 -30.79
C SER A 469 -16.59 -5.90 -30.30
N PHE A 470 -16.30 -7.07 -29.73
CA PHE A 470 -17.34 -7.89 -29.11
C PHE A 470 -17.76 -7.37 -27.74
N GLU A 471 -16.81 -6.80 -27.00
CA GLU A 471 -16.98 -6.32 -25.64
C GLU A 471 -16.51 -4.86 -25.50
N ILE A 472 -16.94 -4.21 -24.42
CA ILE A 472 -16.46 -2.87 -24.03
C ILE A 472 -15.26 -3.08 -23.09
N THR A 473 -14.11 -3.38 -23.67
CA THR A 473 -12.87 -3.64 -22.92
C THR A 473 -11.67 -3.00 -23.61
N SER A 474 -10.57 -2.77 -22.88
CA SER A 474 -9.32 -2.34 -23.49
C SER A 474 -8.58 -3.48 -24.23
N ASP A 475 -8.83 -4.76 -23.89
CA ASP A 475 -8.10 -5.92 -24.44
C ASP A 475 -8.28 -6.08 -25.97
N GLU A 476 -9.50 -5.89 -26.48
CA GLU A 476 -9.80 -5.99 -27.92
C GLU A 476 -9.27 -4.82 -28.76
N ILE A 477 -8.91 -3.71 -28.12
CA ILE A 477 -8.51 -2.46 -28.78
C ILE A 477 -7.13 -1.96 -28.35
N LYS A 478 -6.35 -2.78 -27.65
CA LYS A 478 -5.06 -2.41 -27.03
C LYS A 478 -4.07 -1.74 -28.00
N GLU A 479 -4.09 -2.13 -29.27
CA GLU A 479 -3.21 -1.58 -30.32
C GLU A 479 -3.55 -0.12 -30.67
N GLU A 480 -4.77 0.33 -30.35
CA GLU A 480 -5.24 1.70 -30.54
C GLU A 480 -4.95 2.58 -29.32
N VAL A 481 -4.61 1.98 -28.16
CA VAL A 481 -4.45 2.70 -26.90
C VAL A 481 -3.00 3.13 -26.72
N LYS A 482 -2.78 4.44 -26.81
CA LYS A 482 -1.53 5.11 -26.39
C LYS A 482 -1.84 6.23 -25.40
N SER A 483 -0.80 6.86 -24.85
CA SER A 483 -0.97 8.04 -24.00
C SER A 483 -1.84 9.11 -24.67
N ASN A 484 -2.72 9.73 -23.89
CA ASN A 484 -3.72 10.70 -24.31
C ASN A 484 -4.70 10.20 -25.39
N THR A 485 -5.21 8.98 -25.23
CA THR A 485 -6.25 8.41 -26.11
C THR A 485 -7.60 8.46 -25.41
N ALA A 486 -8.62 9.03 -26.04
CA ALA A 486 -10.01 8.89 -25.61
C ALA A 486 -10.77 7.97 -26.56
N ILE A 487 -11.63 7.12 -26.02
CA ILE A 487 -12.37 6.11 -26.78
C ILE A 487 -13.84 6.19 -26.39
N ARG A 488 -14.70 6.25 -27.41
CA ARG A 488 -16.14 6.19 -27.25
C ARG A 488 -16.67 4.89 -27.81
N PHE A 489 -17.19 4.05 -26.94
CA PHE A 489 -17.93 2.83 -27.29
C PHE A 489 -19.42 3.12 -27.37
N LYS A 490 -20.09 2.57 -28.37
CA LYS A 490 -21.53 2.68 -28.59
C LYS A 490 -22.12 1.34 -29.02
N THR A 491 -23.19 0.95 -28.36
CA THR A 491 -23.97 -0.26 -28.64
C THR A 491 -25.40 -0.10 -28.08
N GLN A 492 -26.23 -1.12 -28.21
CA GLN A 492 -27.48 -1.23 -27.46
C GLN A 492 -27.42 -2.41 -26.50
N ILE A 493 -27.90 -2.22 -25.26
CA ILE A 493 -28.05 -3.30 -24.29
C ILE A 493 -29.48 -3.83 -24.26
N VAL A 494 -29.62 -5.15 -24.23
CA VAL A 494 -30.91 -5.86 -24.12
C VAL A 494 -31.18 -6.21 -22.66
N ILE A 495 -32.30 -5.70 -22.14
CA ILE A 495 -32.80 -5.99 -20.81
C ILE A 495 -33.92 -7.01 -20.91
N HIS A 496 -33.72 -8.18 -20.29
CA HIS A 496 -34.66 -9.30 -20.38
C HIS A 496 -35.74 -9.31 -19.29
N LYS A 497 -35.51 -8.59 -18.19
CA LYS A 497 -36.39 -8.58 -17.01
C LYS A 497 -36.41 -7.18 -16.39
N ASP A 498 -37.60 -6.75 -15.95
CA ASP A 498 -37.75 -5.54 -15.15
C ASP A 498 -36.97 -5.69 -13.83
N ASP A 499 -35.95 -4.85 -13.62
CA ASP A 499 -35.13 -4.93 -12.42
C ASP A 499 -34.33 -3.64 -12.15
N LYS A 500 -33.70 -3.58 -10.98
CA LYS A 500 -32.60 -2.65 -10.71
C LYS A 500 -31.30 -3.26 -11.23
N TYR A 501 -30.65 -2.54 -12.14
CA TYR A 501 -29.36 -2.90 -12.70
C TYR A 501 -28.29 -1.98 -12.13
N THR A 502 -27.19 -2.55 -11.65
CA THR A 502 -25.98 -1.80 -11.31
C THR A 502 -24.95 -2.01 -12.41
N PHE A 503 -24.36 -0.93 -12.89
CA PHE A 503 -23.29 -0.94 -13.88
C PHE A 503 -21.99 -0.50 -13.21
N TYR A 504 -20.88 -1.04 -13.68
CA TYR A 504 -19.55 -0.75 -13.16
C TYR A 504 -18.61 -0.46 -14.31
N THR A 505 -17.74 0.53 -14.13
CA THR A 505 -16.58 0.72 -14.97
C THR A 505 -15.34 0.53 -14.10
N ARG A 506 -14.48 -0.41 -14.48
CA ARG A 506 -13.14 -0.57 -13.90
C ARG A 506 -12.13 -0.07 -14.90
N SER A 507 -11.58 1.12 -14.68
CA SER A 507 -10.68 1.77 -15.62
C SER A 507 -9.39 2.27 -14.97
N ASP A 508 -8.31 2.13 -15.72
CA ASP A 508 -7.12 2.99 -15.60
C ASP A 508 -7.47 4.33 -16.24
N ASP A 509 -7.25 5.42 -15.54
CA ASP A 509 -7.80 6.74 -15.85
C ASP A 509 -9.33 6.76 -16.00
N GLY A 510 -9.86 7.91 -16.40
CA GLY A 510 -11.27 8.20 -16.22
C GLY A 510 -12.19 7.54 -17.24
N SER A 511 -13.33 7.07 -16.76
CA SER A 511 -14.42 6.59 -17.61
C SER A 511 -15.80 7.02 -17.12
N LYS A 512 -16.75 7.08 -18.05
CA LYS A 512 -18.16 7.38 -17.78
C LYS A 512 -19.05 6.49 -18.63
N LEU A 513 -20.19 6.10 -18.08
CA LEU A 513 -21.16 5.21 -18.73
C LEU A 513 -22.56 5.83 -18.71
N TRP A 514 -23.21 5.80 -19.87
CA TRP A 514 -24.59 6.27 -20.04
C TRP A 514 -25.50 5.15 -20.54
N ILE A 515 -26.70 5.07 -19.98
CA ILE A 515 -27.81 4.23 -20.46
C ILE A 515 -28.94 5.16 -20.87
N ASN A 516 -29.40 5.05 -22.12
CA ASN A 516 -30.49 5.88 -22.66
C ASN A 516 -30.25 7.40 -22.48
N GLY A 517 -28.98 7.82 -22.50
CA GLY A 517 -28.55 9.20 -22.30
C GLY A 517 -28.48 9.67 -20.85
N GLU A 518 -28.86 8.86 -19.87
CA GLU A 518 -28.68 9.12 -18.44
C GLU A 518 -27.29 8.63 -18.00
N GLU A 519 -26.52 9.48 -17.32
CA GLU A 519 -25.23 9.10 -16.75
C GLU A 519 -25.48 8.15 -15.58
N VAL A 520 -24.95 6.93 -15.68
CA VAL A 520 -25.12 5.89 -14.67
C VAL A 520 -23.86 5.71 -13.86
N VAL A 521 -22.67 5.77 -14.47
CA VAL A 521 -21.39 5.64 -13.78
C VAL A 521 -20.50 6.83 -14.09
N ASP A 522 -19.92 7.42 -13.05
CA ASP A 522 -18.88 8.45 -13.14
C ASP A 522 -17.60 7.95 -12.45
N ASN A 523 -16.70 7.39 -13.24
CA ASN A 523 -15.37 6.96 -12.80
C ASN A 523 -14.29 7.89 -13.35
N ASP A 524 -14.54 9.21 -13.42
CA ASP A 524 -13.63 10.17 -14.04
C ASP A 524 -12.39 10.48 -13.16
N GLY A 525 -11.41 11.14 -13.78
CA GLY A 525 -10.13 11.58 -13.21
C GLY A 525 -8.91 10.82 -13.74
N ASP A 526 -7.72 11.33 -13.42
CA ASP A 526 -6.43 10.66 -13.64
C ASP A 526 -6.13 9.79 -12.41
N HIS A 527 -6.05 8.47 -12.62
CA HIS A 527 -5.88 7.49 -11.54
C HIS A 527 -5.50 6.12 -12.07
N GLY A 528 -4.84 5.30 -11.25
CA GLY A 528 -4.64 3.88 -11.53
C GLY A 528 -5.96 3.10 -11.70
N VAL A 529 -5.87 1.82 -12.06
CA VAL A 529 -7.05 0.95 -12.26
C VAL A 529 -7.96 0.91 -11.03
N LYS A 530 -9.07 1.64 -11.09
CA LYS A 530 -10.10 1.69 -10.03
C LYS A 530 -11.47 1.34 -10.60
N GLU A 531 -12.36 0.87 -9.74
CA GLU A 531 -13.74 0.61 -10.10
C GLU A 531 -14.66 1.64 -9.46
N ASN A 532 -15.64 2.12 -10.22
CA ASN A 532 -16.81 2.82 -9.70
C ASN A 532 -18.09 2.27 -10.31
N ASP A 533 -19.21 2.56 -9.66
CA ASP A 533 -20.51 1.99 -10.01
C ASP A 533 -21.65 3.01 -9.93
N GLY A 534 -22.77 2.62 -10.52
CA GLY A 534 -24.04 3.28 -10.30
C GLY A 534 -25.21 2.45 -10.82
N SER A 535 -26.41 2.81 -10.41
CA SER A 535 -27.60 1.98 -10.60
C SER A 535 -28.72 2.71 -11.32
N ILE A 536 -29.45 1.96 -12.15
CA ILE A 536 -30.66 2.43 -12.85
C ILE A 536 -31.74 1.33 -12.83
N THR A 537 -33.01 1.71 -12.73
CA THR A 537 -34.13 0.77 -12.87
C THR A 537 -34.56 0.72 -14.33
N LEU A 538 -34.50 -0.46 -14.94
CA LEU A 538 -34.83 -0.67 -16.34
C LEU A 538 -35.99 -1.65 -16.46
N LYS A 539 -36.87 -1.39 -17.43
CA LYS A 539 -37.88 -2.36 -17.85
C LYS A 539 -37.29 -3.26 -18.93
N GLN A 540 -37.92 -4.40 -19.17
CA GLN A 540 -37.62 -5.23 -20.32
C GLN A 540 -37.67 -4.38 -21.60
N GLY A 541 -36.59 -4.37 -22.36
CA GLY A 541 -36.42 -3.44 -23.48
C GLY A 541 -35.01 -3.43 -24.05
N VAL A 542 -34.78 -2.52 -24.99
CA VAL A 542 -33.48 -2.28 -25.61
C VAL A 542 -33.13 -0.82 -25.41
N TYR A 543 -31.94 -0.55 -24.88
CA TYR A 543 -31.51 0.81 -24.52
C TYR A 543 -30.16 1.12 -25.15
N PRO A 544 -29.93 2.34 -25.65
CA PRO A 544 -28.59 2.80 -26.02
C PRO A 544 -27.64 2.72 -24.82
N LEU A 545 -26.45 2.18 -25.03
CA LEU A 545 -25.34 2.15 -24.07
C LEU A 545 -24.15 2.87 -24.70
N GLU A 546 -23.63 3.89 -24.02
CA GLU A 546 -22.43 4.61 -24.39
C GLU A 546 -21.43 4.58 -23.24
N VAL A 547 -20.16 4.31 -23.55
CA VAL A 547 -19.05 4.40 -22.59
C VAL A 547 -17.99 5.29 -23.21
N ILE A 548 -17.54 6.29 -22.46
CA ILE A 548 -16.34 7.06 -22.82
C ILE A 548 -15.28 6.77 -21.77
N TRP A 549 -14.11 6.37 -22.23
CA TRP A 549 -12.93 6.12 -21.41
C TRP A 549 -11.76 6.90 -22.02
N PHE A 550 -10.85 7.39 -21.19
CA PHE A 550 -9.58 7.91 -21.67
C PHE A 550 -8.40 7.26 -20.95
N ASN A 551 -7.27 7.24 -21.66
CA ASN A 551 -5.97 6.87 -21.13
C ASN A 551 -5.03 8.08 -21.26
N GLY A 552 -4.68 8.71 -20.14
CA GLY A 552 -3.76 9.84 -20.05
C GLY A 552 -2.31 9.41 -20.27
N GLY A 553 -1.89 8.27 -19.71
CA GLY A 553 -0.55 7.72 -19.86
C GLY A 553 -0.37 6.43 -19.04
N GLY A 554 0.86 5.90 -18.99
CA GLY A 554 1.18 4.75 -18.15
C GLY A 554 0.48 3.46 -18.59
N GLY A 555 -0.18 2.79 -17.63
CA GLY A 555 -1.00 1.63 -17.90
C GLY A 555 -2.21 1.94 -18.78
N SER A 556 -2.96 0.91 -19.16
CA SER A 556 -4.26 1.10 -19.76
C SER A 556 -5.19 -0.06 -19.47
N TRP A 557 -6.36 0.24 -18.92
CA TRP A 557 -7.33 -0.79 -18.57
C TRP A 557 -8.76 -0.27 -18.66
N LEU A 558 -9.65 -1.07 -19.23
CA LEU A 558 -11.10 -0.87 -19.14
C LEU A 558 -11.80 -2.23 -19.13
N ASP A 559 -12.63 -2.46 -18.11
CA ASP A 559 -13.66 -3.49 -18.09
C ASP A 559 -15.00 -2.86 -17.69
N VAL A 560 -16.08 -3.29 -18.35
CA VAL A 560 -17.44 -2.84 -18.03
C VAL A 560 -18.30 -4.01 -17.56
N PHE A 561 -18.83 -3.89 -16.35
CA PHE A 561 -19.65 -4.91 -15.72
C PHE A 561 -21.09 -4.45 -15.54
N TYR A 562 -21.98 -5.43 -15.35
CA TYR A 562 -23.32 -5.20 -14.84
C TYR A 562 -23.72 -6.28 -13.84
N GLN A 563 -24.72 -5.96 -13.03
CA GLN A 563 -25.29 -6.84 -12.02
C GLN A 563 -26.80 -6.56 -11.89
N SER A 564 -27.57 -7.59 -11.57
CA SER A 564 -28.93 -7.46 -11.03
C SER A 564 -29.13 -8.47 -9.89
N PRO A 565 -30.24 -8.44 -9.14
CA PRO A 565 -30.54 -9.45 -8.12
C PRO A 565 -30.39 -10.92 -8.58
N ASP A 566 -30.71 -11.21 -9.84
CA ASP A 566 -30.63 -12.57 -10.42
C ASP A 566 -29.43 -12.77 -11.35
N ILE A 567 -28.64 -11.72 -11.59
CA ILE A 567 -27.48 -11.73 -12.49
C ILE A 567 -26.25 -11.42 -11.65
N PRO A 568 -25.32 -12.37 -11.43
CA PRO A 568 -24.09 -12.04 -10.72
C PRO A 568 -23.33 -10.95 -11.47
N LYS A 569 -22.58 -10.12 -10.72
CA LYS A 569 -21.69 -9.14 -11.33
C LYS A 569 -20.80 -9.85 -12.34
N GLN A 570 -20.86 -9.41 -13.58
CA GLN A 570 -20.11 -9.99 -14.70
C GLN A 570 -19.83 -8.93 -15.75
N ILE A 571 -18.78 -9.13 -16.55
CA ILE A 571 -18.54 -8.30 -17.74
C ILE A 571 -19.78 -8.39 -18.63
N ILE A 572 -20.24 -7.25 -19.14
CA ILE A 572 -21.45 -7.20 -19.97
C ILE A 572 -21.28 -8.17 -21.15
N PRO A 573 -22.02 -9.28 -21.22
CA PRO A 573 -21.76 -10.29 -22.23
C PRO A 573 -22.17 -9.79 -23.60
N THR A 574 -21.35 -10.06 -24.62
CA THR A 574 -21.65 -9.67 -26.00
C THR A 574 -23.02 -10.17 -26.49
N SER A 575 -23.52 -11.30 -25.96
CA SER A 575 -24.85 -11.83 -26.25
C SER A 575 -26.01 -10.95 -25.76
N THR A 576 -25.73 -9.95 -24.91
CA THR A 576 -26.70 -8.95 -24.42
C THR A 576 -26.59 -7.62 -25.17
N LEU A 577 -25.67 -7.53 -26.15
CA LEU A 577 -25.38 -6.33 -26.93
C LEU A 577 -25.89 -6.44 -28.37
N LYS A 578 -26.19 -5.30 -29.01
CA LYS A 578 -26.70 -5.21 -30.38
C LYS A 578 -26.13 -4.06 -31.18
#